data_AF-A0A9Q3PTY9-F1
#
_entry.id   AF-A0A9Q3PTY9-F1
#
_cell.length_a   1.000
_cell.length_b   1.000
_cell.length_c   1.000
_cell.angle_alpha   90.00
_cell.angle_beta   90.00
_cell.angle_gamma   90.00
#
_symmetry.space_group_name_H-M   'P 1'
#
loop_
_entity.id
_entity.type
_entity.pdbx_description
1 polymer ?
#
loop_
_entity_poly.entity_id
_entity_poly.type
_entity_poly.pdbx_seq_one_letter_code
_entity_poly.pdbx_strand_id
1 'polypeptide(L)'
;MVVYIDDTIIYSETWEDHVGYIDRVLSKCKPINLRISLKKCNFGQQELLELGNKVSGLSLGIDKNKVAEVLKNPVPKNIKEMQSFLGFSSYYRHHIKNIPNINSSL
;
A
#
# COMPACT_ATOMS: atom_id res chain seq x y z
N MET A 1 6.36 -0.45 10.94
CA MET A 1 7.18 -0.09 9.77
C MET A 1 6.83 -1.03 8.63
N VAL A 2 6.48 -0.48 7.47
CA VAL A 2 6.26 -1.26 6.24
C VAL A 2 7.29 -0.79 5.22
N VAL A 3 7.99 -1.74 4.60
CA VAL A 3 8.99 -1.48 3.56
C VAL A 3 8.44 -2.04 2.26
N TYR A 4 8.31 -1.21 1.23
CA TYR A 4 7.79 -1.60 -0.07
C TYR A 4 8.80 -1.19 -1.14
N ILE A 5 9.70 -2.11 -1.52
CA ILE A 5 10.80 -1.98 -2.50
C ILE A 5 11.56 -0.64 -2.42
N ASP A 6 11.01 0.46 -2.94
CA ASP A 6 11.64 1.79 -3.00
C ASP A 6 11.09 2.80 -1.98
N ASP A 7 9.92 2.54 -1.39
CA ASP A 7 9.24 3.42 -0.42
C ASP A 7 9.28 2.84 1.00
N THR A 8 9.68 3.67 1.95
CA THR A 8 9.68 3.34 3.38
C THR A 8 8.62 4.16 4.08
N ILE A 9 7.65 3.49 4.70
CA ILE A 9 6.63 4.17 5.50
C ILE A 9 6.91 3.97 7.00
N ILE A 10 7.08 5.11 7.66
CA ILE A 10 7.30 5.24 9.10
C ILE A 10 6.01 5.77 9.72
N TYR A 11 5.49 5.09 10.74
CA TYR A 11 4.31 5.50 11.50
C TYR A 11 4.58 5.28 12.99
N SER A 12 3.96 6.11 13.82
CA SER A 12 4.06 6.08 15.29
C SER A 12 2.80 6.71 15.88
N GLU A 13 2.56 6.46 17.16
CA GLU A 13 1.41 7.01 17.89
C GLU A 13 1.67 8.43 18.40
N THR A 14 2.92 8.72 18.77
CA THR A 14 3.36 10.04 19.26
C THR A 14 4.34 10.69 18.30
N TRP A 15 4.48 12.01 18.42
CA TRP A 15 5.44 12.79 17.63
C TRP A 15 6.88 12.48 18.06
N GLU A 16 7.11 12.32 19.35
CA GLU A 16 8.40 12.02 19.96
C GLU A 16 8.93 10.67 19.44
N ASP A 17 8.07 9.65 19.41
CA ASP A 17 8.41 8.36 18.82
C ASP A 17 8.66 8.48 17.31
N HIS A 18 7.88 9.32 16.61
CA HIS A 18 8.03 9.52 15.17
C HIS A 18 9.42 10.03 14.81
N VAL A 19 9.88 11.06 15.52
CA VAL A 19 11.20 11.66 15.34
C VAL A 19 12.28 10.62 15.64
N GLY A 20 12.14 9.86 16.73
CA GLY A 20 13.07 8.79 17.07
C GLY A 20 13.14 7.67 16.02
N TYR A 21 12.02 7.33 15.38
CA TYR A 21 11.98 6.32 14.33
C TYR A 21 12.60 6.81 13.03
N ILE A 22 12.35 8.06 12.64
CA ILE A 22 13.01 8.69 11.49
C ILE A 22 14.53 8.67 11.69
N ASP A 23 15.00 9.10 12.86
CA ASP A 23 16.43 9.14 13.16
C ASP A 23 17.09 7.75 13.05
N ARG A 24 16.44 6.71 13.59
CA ARG A 24 16.90 5.32 13.46
C ARG A 24 16.98 4.84 12.01
N VAL A 25 16.00 5.18 11.18
CA VAL A 25 15.99 4.79 9.76
C VAL A 25 17.12 5.50 9.02
N LEU A 26 17.23 6.83 9.14
CA LEU A 26 18.27 7.61 8.49
C LEU A 26 19.68 7.19 8.93
N SER A 27 19.85 6.90 10.22
CA SER A 27 21.10 6.40 10.79
C SER A 27 21.53 5.05 10.20
N LYS A 28 20.57 4.18 9.83
CA LYS A 28 20.86 2.92 9.13
C LYS A 28 21.09 3.08 7.63
N CYS A 29 20.49 4.09 6.99
CA CYS A 29 20.70 4.38 5.57
C CYS A 29 22.11 4.95 5.30
N LYS A 30 22.64 5.75 6.24
CA LYS A 30 23.94 6.41 6.12
C LYS A 30 25.13 5.45 5.85
N PRO A 31 25.35 4.35 6.62
CA PRO A 31 26.50 3.46 6.42
C PRO A 31 26.43 2.65 5.12
N ILE A 32 25.23 2.38 4.59
CA ILE A 32 25.04 1.64 3.33
C ILE A 32 25.00 2.56 2.10
N ASN A 33 25.29 3.86 2.28
CA ASN A 33 25.26 4.87 1.23
C ASN A 33 23.93 4.93 0.45
N LEU A 34 22.82 4.63 1.14
CA LEU A 34 21.49 4.73 0.55
C LEU A 34 21.12 6.21 0.39
N ARG A 35 20.84 6.62 -0.85
CA ARG A 35 20.48 8.01 -1.16
C ARG A 35 18.97 8.20 -1.10
N ILE A 36 18.54 9.10 -0.22
CA ILE A 36 17.14 9.46 -0.05
C ILE A 36 16.86 10.74 -0.83
N SER A 37 15.83 10.73 -1.68
CA SER A 37 15.40 11.92 -2.43
C SER A 37 14.46 12.77 -1.58
N LEU A 38 14.99 13.80 -0.91
CA LEU A 38 14.19 14.70 -0.06
C LEU A 38 12.98 15.31 -0.79
N LYS A 39 13.10 15.57 -2.10
CA LYS A 39 12.00 16.10 -2.93
C LYS A 39 10.80 15.15 -3.05
N LYS A 40 11.00 13.85 -2.79
CA LYS A 40 9.98 12.81 -2.83
C LYS A 40 9.53 12.36 -1.44
N CYS A 41 10.13 12.89 -0.37
CA CYS A 41 9.81 12.51 1.00
C CYS A 41 8.73 13.42 1.58
N ASN A 42 7.73 12.81 2.22
CA ASN A 42 6.69 13.51 2.95
C ASN A 42 6.87 13.19 4.44
N PHE A 43 7.11 14.22 5.26
CA PHE A 43 7.36 14.07 6.70
C PHE A 43 6.21 14.63 7.54
N GLY A 44 6.03 14.05 8.73
CA GLY A 44 5.15 14.57 9.78
C GLY A 44 3.69 14.73 9.38
N GLN A 45 3.23 13.93 8.43
CA GLN A 45 1.82 13.93 8.04
C GLN A 45 1.03 13.16 9.10
N GLN A 46 -0.07 13.76 9.59
CA GLN A 46 -1.02 13.06 10.47
C GLN A 46 -1.72 11.90 9.75
N GLU A 47 -1.78 11.96 8.42
CA GLU A 47 -2.43 10.97 7.56
C GLU A 47 -1.58 10.76 6.30
N LEU A 48 -1.50 9.53 5.78
CA LEU A 48 -0.81 9.29 4.52
C LEU A 48 -1.72 9.72 3.36
N LEU A 49 -1.25 10.66 2.55
CA LEU A 49 -1.91 11.04 1.30
C LEU A 49 -1.22 10.30 0.16
N GLU A 50 -1.74 9.14 -0.21
CA GLU A 50 -1.42 8.54 -1.51
C GLU A 50 -2.43 9.01 -2.55
N LEU A 51 -1.93 9.55 -3.66
CA LEU A 51 -2.68 9.85 -4.89
C LEU A 51 -4.01 10.60 -4.67
N GLY A 52 -4.03 11.56 -3.74
CA GLY A 52 -5.16 12.49 -3.57
C GLY A 52 -6.30 12.02 -2.66
N ASN A 53 -6.13 10.95 -1.88
CA ASN A 53 -7.15 10.51 -0.91
C ASN A 53 -6.57 10.25 0.49
N LYS A 54 -7.34 10.56 1.55
CA LYS A 54 -7.00 10.20 2.94
C LYS A 54 -6.81 8.69 3.07
N VAL A 55 -5.65 8.27 3.59
CA VAL A 55 -5.37 6.89 4.00
C VAL A 55 -5.09 6.92 5.50
N SER A 56 -6.10 6.57 6.30
CA SER A 56 -5.94 6.33 7.74
C SER A 56 -5.53 4.88 7.93
N GLY A 57 -4.47 4.65 8.71
CA GLY A 57 -4.04 3.38 9.32
C GLY A 57 -4.28 2.09 8.51
N LEU A 58 -3.20 1.42 8.12
CA LEU A 58 -3.19 0.03 7.61
C LEU A 58 -3.68 -0.21 6.17
N SER A 59 -4.03 0.82 5.39
CA SER A 59 -4.46 0.66 3.98
C SER A 59 -3.35 0.95 2.95
N LEU A 60 -2.10 0.78 3.37
CA LEU A 60 -0.85 0.98 2.60
C LEU A 60 -0.59 0.00 1.45
N GLY A 61 -1.61 -0.75 1.01
CA GLY A 61 -1.46 -1.77 -0.03
C GLY A 61 -2.51 -1.70 -1.13
N ILE A 62 -3.45 -0.76 -1.06
CA ILE A 62 -4.56 -0.68 -2.02
C ILE A 62 -4.44 0.59 -2.83
N ASP A 63 -3.97 0.45 -4.07
CA ASP A 63 -4.16 1.48 -5.08
C ASP A 63 -5.66 1.62 -5.36
N LYS A 64 -6.25 2.70 -4.83
CA LYS A 64 -7.67 3.02 -5.01
C LYS A 64 -8.04 3.20 -6.49
N ASN A 65 -7.09 3.57 -7.35
CA ASN A 65 -7.34 3.66 -8.79
C ASN A 65 -7.55 2.28 -9.40
N LYS A 66 -6.70 1.30 -9.03
CA LYS A 66 -6.89 -0.10 -9.47
C LYS A 66 -8.21 -0.68 -8.97
N VAL A 67 -8.61 -0.36 -7.74
CA VAL A 67 -9.94 -0.76 -7.23
C VAL A 67 -11.07 -0.08 -8.01
N ALA A 68 -10.97 1.23 -8.25
CA ALA A 68 -11.99 1.97 -8.99
C ALA A 68 -12.12 1.49 -10.44
N GLU A 69 -11.01 1.10 -11.07
CA GLU A 69 -10.99 0.53 -12.41
C GLU A 69 -11.70 -0.83 -12.45
N VAL A 70 -11.44 -1.70 -11.47
CA VAL A 70 -12.17 -2.97 -11.34
C VAL A 70 -13.65 -2.77 -11.02
N LEU A 71 -14.01 -1.78 -10.18
CA LEU A 71 -15.41 -1.45 -9.88
C LEU A 71 -16.16 -0.86 -11.07
N LYS A 72 -15.47 -0.17 -11.98
CA LYS A 72 -16.04 0.39 -13.22
C LYS A 72 -16.11 -0.65 -14.33
N ASN A 73 -15.34 -1.72 -14.26
CA ASN A 73 -15.36 -2.74 -15.28
C ASN A 73 -16.68 -3.51 -15.27
N PRO A 74 -17.28 -3.76 -16.44
CA PRO A 74 -18.48 -4.58 -16.54
C PRO A 74 -18.20 -6.02 -16.10
N VAL A 75 -19.27 -6.75 -15.77
CA VAL A 75 -19.21 -8.18 -15.44
C VAL A 75 -18.37 -8.92 -16.52
N PRO A 76 -17.35 -9.71 -16.13
CA PRO A 76 -16.48 -10.41 -17.06
C PRO A 76 -17.28 -11.19 -18.10
N LYS A 77 -16.96 -11.00 -19.39
CA LYS A 77 -17.70 -11.65 -20.50
C LYS A 77 -16.96 -12.85 -21.09
N ASN A 78 -15.71 -13.05 -20.71
CA ASN A 78 -14.89 -14.17 -21.16
C ASN A 78 -14.00 -14.72 -20.05
N ILE A 79 -13.45 -15.91 -20.28
CA ILE A 79 -12.62 -16.64 -19.30
C ILE A 79 -11.38 -15.82 -18.90
N LYS A 80 -10.78 -15.08 -19.83
CA LYS A 80 -9.58 -14.27 -19.57
C LYS A 80 -9.87 -13.11 -18.61
N GLU A 81 -10.97 -12.40 -18.82
CA GLU A 81 -11.45 -11.35 -17.91
C GLU A 81 -11.82 -11.90 -16.54
N MET A 82 -12.43 -13.09 -16.50
CA MET A 82 -12.78 -13.78 -15.26
C MET A 82 -11.54 -14.17 -14.46
N GLN A 83 -10.51 -14.73 -15.11
CA GLN A 83 -9.23 -15.04 -14.47
C GLN A 83 -8.52 -13.78 -13.97
N SER A 84 -8.55 -12.68 -14.74
CA SER A 84 -7.99 -11.39 -14.31
C SER A 84 -8.70 -10.84 -13.07
N PHE A 85 -10.04 -10.91 -13.04
CA PHE A 85 -10.84 -10.47 -11.89
C PHE A 85 -10.60 -11.32 -10.64
N LEU A 86 -10.49 -12.65 -10.80
CA LEU A 86 -10.17 -13.56 -9.70
C LEU A 86 -8.76 -13.36 -9.17
N GLY A 87 -7.78 -13.14 -10.05
CA GLY A 87 -6.40 -12.81 -9.67
C GLY A 87 -6.33 -11.52 -8.86
N PHE A 88 -7.04 -10.47 -9.31
CA PHE A 88 -7.19 -9.22 -8.56
C PHE A 88 -7.84 -9.46 -7.19
N SER A 89 -8.99 -10.14 -7.15
CA SER A 89 -9.72 -10.39 -5.89
C SER A 89 -8.90 -11.21 -4.89
N SER A 90 -8.09 -12.15 -5.38
CA SER A 90 -7.17 -12.95 -4.57
C SER A 90 -6.01 -12.10 -4.01
N TYR A 91 -5.40 -11.25 -4.83
CA TYR A 91 -4.33 -10.33 -4.41
C TYR A 91 -4.81 -9.37 -3.31
N TYR A 92 -6.03 -8.83 -3.44
CA TYR A 92 -6.61 -7.90 -2.47
C TYR A 92 -7.43 -8.57 -1.36
N ARG A 93 -7.35 -9.90 -1.21
CA ARG A 93 -8.20 -10.66 -0.29
C ARG A 93 -8.14 -10.18 1.16
N HIS A 94 -6.98 -9.72 1.63
CA HIS A 94 -6.81 -9.19 2.99
C HIS A 94 -7.63 -7.91 3.26
N HIS A 95 -8.10 -7.24 2.21
CA HIS A 95 -8.85 -6.00 2.28
C HIS A 95 -10.34 -6.17 1.98
N ILE A 96 -10.76 -7.35 1.53
CA ILE A 96 -12.16 -7.65 1.21
C ILE A 96 -12.72 -8.52 2.34
N LYS A 97 -13.58 -7.93 3.17
CA LYS A 97 -14.29 -8.68 4.22
C LYS A 97 -15.12 -9.79 3.57
N ASN A 98 -14.99 -11.01 4.09
CA ASN A 98 -15.79 -12.19 3.74
C ASN A 98 -15.61 -12.73 2.30
N ILE A 99 -14.40 -12.74 1.72
CA ILE A 99 -14.15 -13.57 0.53
C ILE A 99 -14.06 -15.05 0.91
N PRO A 100 -14.94 -15.92 0.38
CA PRO A 100 -14.80 -17.37 0.53
C PRO A 100 -13.51 -17.85 -0.14
N ASN A 101 -12.94 -18.98 0.31
CA ASN A 101 -11.78 -19.59 -0.35
C ASN A 101 -12.16 -19.93 -1.80
N ILE A 102 -11.77 -19.07 -2.75
CA ILE A 102 -11.88 -19.35 -4.17
C ILE A 102 -10.70 -20.26 -4.51
N ASN A 103 -10.85 -21.55 -4.22
CA ASN A 103 -9.95 -22.55 -4.79
C ASN A 103 -10.14 -22.50 -6.31
N SER A 104 -9.05 -22.25 -7.02
CA SER A 104 -8.98 -22.26 -8.47
C SER A 104 -9.34 -23.65 -9.01
N SER A 105 -10.63 -23.87 -9.24
CA SER A 105 -11.15 -24.99 -10.03
C SER A 105 -11.97 -24.36 -11.17
N LEU A 106 -11.25 -23.68 -12.07
CA LEU A 106 -11.70 -23.27 -13.40
C LEU A 106 -10.68 -23.79 -14.41
#